data_AF-A0A9D6UCA1-F1
#
_entry.id   AF-A0A9D6UCA1-F1
#
_cell.length_a   1.000
_cell.length_b   1.000
_cell.length_c   1.000
_cell.angle_alpha   90.00
_cell.angle_beta   90.00
_cell.angle_gamma   90.00
#
_symmetry.space_group_name_H-M   'P 1'
#
loop_
_entity.id
_entity.type
_entity.pdbx_description
1 polymer ?
#
loop_
_entity_poly.entity_id
_entity_poly.type
_entity_poly.pdbx_seq_one_letter_code
_entity_poly.pdbx_strand_id
1 'polypeptide(L)'
;MKYHLHVNQKKIIADTFTPVGIYLKIRDKFHNSILLESSDYYGNENSYSFICCKPIATFKVENNIISENYTDGTNSKTEIIKSVSVIDKLKTFASLFQIDKANPHTIANGLFGYISYDSVKYFEDVKINSDKKEEK
;
A
#
# COMPACT_ATOMS: atom_id res chain seq x y z
N MET A 1 -16.47 7.93 9.74
CA MET A 1 -17.21 7.66 8.47
C MET A 1 -16.62 6.40 7.85
N LYS A 2 -17.43 5.51 7.27
CA LYS A 2 -16.93 4.28 6.64
C LYS A 2 -17.13 4.36 5.12
N TYR A 3 -16.15 3.87 4.37
CA TYR A 3 -16.18 3.75 2.91
C TYR A 3 -16.63 2.34 2.54
N HIS A 4 -17.78 2.22 1.89
CA HIS A 4 -18.23 0.96 1.31
C HIS A 4 -17.67 0.83 -0.10
N LEU A 5 -16.85 -0.21 -0.31
CA LEU A 5 -16.17 -0.49 -1.56
C LEU A 5 -16.92 -1.59 -2.31
N HIS A 6 -17.35 -1.24 -3.52
CA HIS A 6 -17.88 -2.20 -4.48
C HIS A 6 -16.77 -2.63 -5.44
N VAL A 7 -16.47 -3.93 -5.44
CA VAL A 7 -15.38 -4.48 -6.25
C VAL A 7 -15.96 -5.13 -7.50
N ASN A 8 -15.59 -4.58 -8.65
CA ASN A 8 -15.89 -5.17 -9.95
C ASN A 8 -14.66 -5.92 -10.46
N GLN A 9 -14.86 -7.16 -10.91
CA GLN A 9 -13.80 -8.00 -11.43
C GLN A 9 -14.13 -8.53 -12.83
N LYS A 10 -13.11 -8.67 -13.66
CA LYS A 10 -13.22 -9.27 -14.99
C LYS A 10 -12.00 -10.14 -15.26
N LYS A 11 -12.23 -11.42 -15.54
CA LYS A 11 -11.19 -12.33 -16.03
C LYS A 11 -11.08 -12.18 -17.55
N ILE A 12 -9.86 -12.07 -18.05
CA ILE A 12 -9.54 -11.98 -19.48
C ILE A 12 -8.44 -13.00 -19.82
N ILE A 13 -8.39 -13.43 -21.08
CA ILE A 13 -7.26 -14.21 -21.61
C ILE A 13 -6.09 -13.25 -21.79
N ALA A 14 -4.92 -13.62 -21.26
CA ALA A 14 -3.77 -12.72 -21.19
C ALA A 14 -2.45 -13.41 -21.57
N ASP A 15 -2.51 -14.49 -22.35
CA ASP A 15 -1.37 -15.37 -22.65
C ASP A 15 -0.20 -14.66 -23.37
N THR A 16 -0.47 -13.52 -24.01
CA THR A 16 0.54 -12.67 -24.67
C THR A 16 1.03 -11.51 -23.81
N PHE A 17 0.52 -11.36 -22.58
CA PHE A 17 0.90 -10.27 -21.68
C PHE A 17 1.82 -10.79 -20.58
N THR A 18 2.81 -9.99 -20.22
CA THR A 18 3.66 -10.22 -19.05
C THR A 18 3.32 -9.20 -17.96
N PRO A 19 3.45 -9.54 -16.67
CA PRO A 19 3.24 -8.58 -15.57
C PRO A 19 4.03 -7.29 -15.76
N VAL A 20 5.33 -7.39 -16.09
CA VAL A 20 6.19 -6.23 -16.38
C VAL A 20 5.67 -5.42 -17.59
N GLY A 21 5.26 -6.08 -18.67
CA GLY A 21 4.74 -5.41 -19.85
C GLY A 21 3.43 -4.65 -19.59
N ILE A 22 2.56 -5.19 -18.74
CA ILE A 22 1.35 -4.49 -18.27
C ILE A 22 1.73 -3.31 -17.37
N TYR A 23 2.65 -3.52 -16.42
CA TYR A 23 3.08 -2.49 -15.48
C TYR A 23 3.66 -1.26 -16.18
N LEU A 24 4.55 -1.44 -17.18
CA LEU A 24 5.12 -0.33 -17.93
C LEU A 24 4.03 0.54 -18.58
N LYS A 25 2.99 -0.08 -19.17
CA LYS A 25 1.85 0.63 -19.77
C LYS A 25 0.98 1.37 -18.75
N ILE A 26 0.89 0.86 -17.52
CA ILE A 26 0.11 1.47 -16.42
C ILE A 26 0.88 2.63 -15.79
N ARG A 27 2.17 2.45 -15.52
CA ARG A 27 3.06 3.45 -14.92
C ARG A 27 3.10 4.75 -15.72
N ASP A 28 3.04 4.65 -17.05
CA ASP A 28 3.04 5.82 -17.93
C ASP A 28 1.72 6.63 -17.86
N LYS A 29 0.65 6.07 -17.28
CA LYS A 29 -0.67 6.69 -17.17
C LYS A 29 -1.08 7.08 -15.75
N PHE A 30 -0.57 6.37 -14.74
CA PHE A 30 -0.99 6.54 -13.36
C PHE A 30 0.21 6.73 -12.44
N HIS A 31 0.19 7.82 -11.68
CA HIS A 31 1.13 8.04 -10.58
C HIS A 31 0.94 6.99 -9.48
N ASN A 32 1.99 6.73 -8.70
CA ASN A 32 1.98 5.80 -7.57
C ASN A 32 1.55 4.37 -7.96
N SER A 33 1.94 3.92 -9.15
CA SER A 33 1.77 2.53 -9.56
C SER A 33 2.77 1.62 -8.85
N ILE A 34 2.35 0.43 -8.43
CA ILE A 34 3.20 -0.57 -7.79
C ILE A 34 3.07 -1.88 -8.57
N LEU A 35 4.20 -2.58 -8.75
CA LEU A 35 4.26 -3.97 -9.20
C LEU A 35 4.86 -4.81 -8.08
N LEU A 36 4.15 -5.85 -7.64
CA LEU A 36 4.65 -6.87 -6.73
C LEU A 36 4.56 -8.22 -7.44
N GLU A 37 5.69 -8.89 -7.62
CA GLU A 37 5.78 -10.17 -8.31
C GLU A 37 6.39 -11.20 -7.35
N SER A 38 5.70 -12.32 -7.17
CA SER A 38 6.23 -13.48 -6.44
C SER A 38 6.83 -14.47 -7.44
N SER A 39 8.12 -14.72 -7.31
CA SER A 39 8.84 -15.73 -8.08
C SER A 39 9.47 -16.74 -7.12
N ASP A 40 8.67 -17.70 -6.64
CA ASP A 40 9.21 -18.85 -5.91
C ASP A 40 9.94 -19.75 -6.91
N TYR A 41 11.26 -19.89 -6.72
CA TYR A 41 12.12 -20.71 -7.57
C TYR A 41 11.82 -22.21 -7.46
N TYR A 42 11.02 -22.65 -6.48
CA TYR A 42 10.87 -24.06 -6.10
C TYR A 42 9.47 -24.66 -6.33
N GLY A 43 8.50 -23.92 -6.88
CA GLY A 43 7.19 -24.50 -7.19
C GLY A 43 6.26 -23.53 -7.92
N ASN A 44 5.60 -24.01 -8.98
CA ASN A 44 4.59 -23.27 -9.76
C ASN A 44 3.27 -23.02 -9.00
N GLU A 45 3.20 -23.31 -7.70
CA GLU A 45 2.02 -23.06 -6.88
C GLU A 45 2.13 -21.68 -6.23
N ASN A 46 1.17 -20.79 -6.52
CA ASN A 46 1.06 -19.41 -5.99
C ASN A 46 1.96 -18.33 -6.61
N SER A 47 2.32 -18.43 -7.89
CA SER A 47 2.95 -17.34 -8.66
C SER A 47 1.95 -16.24 -9.04
N TYR A 48 1.75 -15.28 -8.12
CA TYR A 48 0.90 -14.11 -8.36
C TYR A 48 1.74 -12.86 -8.63
N SER A 49 1.25 -12.05 -9.58
CA SER A 49 1.67 -10.67 -9.77
C SER A 49 0.53 -9.71 -9.44
N PHE A 50 0.81 -8.70 -8.64
CA PHE A 50 -0.12 -7.63 -8.30
C PHE A 50 0.36 -6.34 -8.96
N ILE A 51 -0.55 -5.68 -9.69
CA ILE A 51 -0.32 -4.35 -10.22
C ILE A 51 -1.37 -3.42 -9.63
N CYS A 52 -0.91 -2.47 -8.83
CA CYS A 52 -1.76 -1.46 -8.20
C CYS A 52 -1.56 -0.12 -8.91
N CYS A 53 -2.63 0.64 -9.09
CA CYS A 53 -2.57 1.99 -9.65
C CYS A 53 -3.72 2.84 -9.13
N LYS A 54 -3.59 4.17 -9.21
CA LYS A 54 -4.62 5.12 -8.81
C LYS A 54 -5.19 4.82 -7.40
N PRO A 55 -4.37 4.96 -6.34
CA PRO A 55 -4.80 4.66 -4.97
C PRO A 55 -6.05 5.47 -4.60
N ILE A 56 -7.01 4.82 -3.95
CA ILE A 56 -8.26 5.47 -3.52
C ILE A 56 -8.13 6.22 -2.18
N ALA A 57 -7.07 5.88 -1.43
CA ALA A 57 -6.64 6.54 -0.22
C ALA A 57 -5.16 6.25 0.05
N THR A 58 -4.50 7.11 0.81
CA THR A 58 -3.08 6.95 1.19
C THR A 58 -2.90 7.16 2.68
N PHE A 59 -2.08 6.34 3.33
CA PHE A 59 -1.58 6.55 4.68
C PHE A 59 -0.06 6.70 4.60
N LYS A 60 0.46 7.88 4.92
CA LYS A 60 1.90 8.18 4.83
C LYS A 60 2.42 8.66 6.18
N VAL A 61 3.55 8.13 6.62
CA VAL A 61 4.27 8.61 7.80
C VAL A 61 5.62 9.16 7.36
N GLU A 62 5.84 10.45 7.60
CA GLU A 62 7.06 11.14 7.21
C GLU A 62 7.30 12.32 8.15
N ASN A 63 8.54 12.55 8.58
CA ASN A 63 8.91 13.67 9.43
C ASN A 63 8.02 13.84 10.68
N ASN A 64 7.76 12.74 11.40
CA ASN A 64 6.86 12.69 12.56
C ASN A 64 5.42 13.17 12.28
N ILE A 65 4.95 13.11 11.03
CA ILE A 65 3.59 13.46 10.65
C ILE A 65 2.95 12.28 9.94
N ILE A 66 1.77 11.89 10.41
CA ILE A 66 0.86 11.00 9.69
C ILE A 66 0.01 11.87 8.76
N SER A 67 0.05 11.58 7.46
CA SER A 67 -0.79 12.21 6.45
C SER A 67 -1.73 11.16 5.85
N GLU A 68 -3.02 11.44 5.89
CA GLU A 68 -4.05 10.63 5.22
C GLU A 68 -4.66 11.46 4.09
N ASN A 69 -4.82 10.86 2.91
CA ASN A 69 -5.54 11.48 1.79
C ASN A 69 -6.58 10.51 1.26
N TYR A 70 -7.71 11.03 0.82
CA TYR A 70 -8.84 10.27 0.31
C TYR A 70 -9.29 10.82 -1.05
N THR A 71 -9.98 10.00 -1.84
CA THR A 71 -10.42 10.34 -3.20
C THR A 71 -11.50 11.41 -3.28
N ASP A 72 -12.22 11.66 -2.19
CA ASP A 72 -13.19 12.76 -2.06
C ASP A 72 -12.51 14.13 -1.82
N GLY A 73 -11.16 14.15 -1.77
CA GLY A 73 -10.37 15.34 -1.51
C GLY A 73 -10.15 15.64 -0.02
N THR A 74 -10.78 14.87 0.87
CA THR A 74 -10.51 15.00 2.30
C THR A 74 -9.08 14.56 2.60
N ASN A 75 -8.47 15.25 3.55
CA ASN A 75 -7.12 14.94 4.01
C ASN A 75 -7.02 15.25 5.51
N SER A 76 -6.10 14.54 6.17
CA SER A 76 -5.79 14.76 7.58
C SER A 76 -4.29 14.76 7.79
N LYS A 77 -3.83 15.56 8.74
CA LYS A 77 -2.45 15.55 9.23
C LYS A 77 -2.47 15.43 10.74
N THR A 78 -1.73 14.47 11.27
CA THR A 78 -1.57 14.25 12.71
C THR A 78 -0.10 14.24 13.06
N GLU A 79 0.32 15.11 13.97
CA GLU A 79 1.67 15.09 14.52
C GLU A 79 1.84 13.90 15.47
N ILE A 80 2.97 13.21 15.36
CA ILE A 80 3.29 12.05 16.19
C ILE A 80 3.97 12.54 17.47
N ILE A 81 3.17 12.61 18.53
CA ILE A 81 3.63 12.84 19.91
C ILE A 81 3.61 11.52 20.70
N LYS A 82 4.14 11.52 21.93
CA LYS A 82 4.24 10.30 22.77
C LYS A 82 2.94 9.53 22.97
N SER A 83 1.78 10.18 22.89
CA SER A 83 0.47 9.55 23.05
C SER A 83 -0.14 9.02 21.74
N VAL A 84 0.50 9.26 20.59
CA VAL A 84 -0.01 8.87 19.27
C VAL A 84 0.68 7.59 18.79
N SER A 85 -0.07 6.50 18.77
CA SER A 85 0.37 5.22 18.20
C SER A 85 0.13 5.19 16.69
N VAL A 86 1.21 5.07 15.91
CA VAL A 86 1.14 4.93 14.45
C VAL A 86 0.40 3.65 14.05
N ILE A 87 0.59 2.57 14.80
CA ILE A 87 -0.07 1.27 14.56
C ILE A 87 -1.58 1.43 14.71
N ASP A 88 -2.04 2.09 15.76
CA ASP A 88 -3.48 2.24 16.00
C ASP A 88 -4.11 3.17 14.97
N LYS A 89 -3.38 4.20 14.52
CA LYS A 89 -3.81 5.05 13.40
C LYS A 89 -3.91 4.27 12.10
N LEU A 90 -2.91 3.43 11.77
CA LEU A 90 -2.95 2.58 10.59
C LEU A 90 -4.10 1.56 10.63
N LYS A 91 -4.32 0.92 11.79
CA LYS A 91 -5.47 0.02 12.00
C LYS A 91 -6.80 0.76 11.84
N THR A 92 -6.91 1.95 12.43
CA THR A 92 -8.09 2.82 12.29
C THR A 92 -8.33 3.15 10.84
N PHE A 93 -7.30 3.60 10.12
CA PHE A 93 -7.36 3.90 8.70
C PHE A 93 -7.83 2.71 7.86
N ALA A 94 -7.22 1.52 8.06
CA ALA A 94 -7.61 0.30 7.36
C ALA A 94 -9.08 -0.07 7.61
N SER A 95 -9.56 0.12 8.85
CA SER A 95 -10.94 -0.20 9.25
C SER A 95 -12.00 0.72 8.63
N LEU A 96 -11.61 1.86 8.04
CA LEU A 96 -12.53 2.75 7.35
C LEU A 96 -13.10 2.10 6.09
N PHE A 97 -12.39 1.15 5.48
CA PHE A 97 -12.76 0.53 4.21
C PHE A 97 -13.46 -0.81 4.43
N GLN A 98 -14.71 -0.92 3.98
CA GLN A 98 -15.52 -2.14 4.05
C GLN A 98 -15.79 -2.64 2.64
N ILE A 99 -15.56 -3.93 2.37
CA ILE A 99 -15.75 -4.51 1.04
C ILE A 99 -16.99 -5.40 1.08
N ASP A 100 -17.96 -5.11 0.22
CA ASP A 100 -19.18 -5.91 0.16
C ASP A 100 -18.92 -7.21 -0.60
N LYS A 101 -19.06 -8.34 0.10
CA LYS A 101 -18.87 -9.72 -0.41
C LYS A 101 -17.46 -9.94 -0.97
N ALA A 102 -16.52 -10.30 -0.09
CA ALA A 102 -15.26 -10.88 -0.51
C ALA A 102 -15.54 -12.17 -1.28
N ASN A 103 -15.48 -12.13 -2.62
CA ASN A 103 -15.29 -13.35 -3.37
C ASN A 103 -13.95 -13.92 -2.88
N PRO A 104 -13.90 -15.14 -2.32
CA PRO A 104 -12.70 -15.71 -1.70
C PRO A 104 -11.50 -15.79 -2.65
N HIS A 105 -11.71 -15.65 -3.96
CA HIS A 105 -10.65 -15.60 -4.97
C HIS A 105 -10.09 -14.19 -5.24
N THR A 106 -10.57 -13.14 -4.55
CA THR A 106 -10.14 -11.75 -4.79
C THR A 106 -9.03 -11.35 -3.82
N ILE A 107 -7.79 -11.66 -4.19
CA ILE A 107 -6.58 -11.33 -3.40
C ILE A 107 -6.19 -9.83 -3.56
N ALA A 108 -6.84 -9.10 -4.48
CA ALA A 108 -6.39 -7.78 -4.94
C ALA A 108 -6.83 -6.58 -4.06
N ASN A 109 -7.51 -6.80 -2.94
CA ASN A 109 -8.00 -5.70 -2.09
C ASN A 109 -7.16 -5.59 -0.81
N GLY A 110 -6.42 -4.50 -0.64
CA GLY A 110 -5.56 -4.32 0.53
C GLY A 110 -4.78 -3.02 0.52
N LEU A 111 -3.94 -2.86 1.54
CA LEU A 111 -2.97 -1.79 1.62
C LEU A 111 -1.66 -2.26 0.98
N PHE A 112 -1.24 -1.55 -0.06
CA PHE A 112 -0.01 -1.82 -0.79
C PHE A 112 0.93 -0.62 -0.64
N GLY A 113 2.18 -0.86 -0.31
CA GLY A 113 3.15 0.18 -0.06
C GLY A 113 4.47 -0.40 0.44
N TYR A 114 5.25 0.46 1.07
CA TYR A 114 6.56 0.10 1.64
C TYR A 114 6.67 0.65 3.06
N ILE A 115 7.57 0.03 3.83
CA ILE A 115 7.98 0.50 5.16
C ILE A 115 9.49 0.69 5.08
N SER A 116 9.96 1.89 5.42
CA SER A 116 11.41 2.18 5.45
C SER A 116 12.04 1.60 6.71
N TYR A 117 13.35 1.34 6.68
CA TYR A 117 14.10 0.91 7.87
C TYR A 117 13.88 1.86 9.06
N ASP A 118 13.97 3.17 8.82
CA ASP A 118 13.81 4.21 9.83
C ASP A 118 12.41 4.25 10.47
N SER A 119 11.42 3.58 9.88
CA SER A 119 10.08 3.49 10.43
C SER A 119 10.03 2.66 11.72
N VAL A 120 11.05 1.83 12.01
CA VAL A 120 11.09 1.00 13.24
C VAL A 120 10.96 1.82 14.53
N LYS A 121 11.43 3.07 14.53
CA LYS A 121 11.29 4.01 15.67
C LYS A 121 9.83 4.34 16.04
N TYR A 122 8.88 4.08 15.14
CA TYR A 122 7.46 4.29 15.40
C TYR A 122 6.76 3.05 15.97
N PHE A 123 7.48 1.92 16.02
CA PHE A 123 6.95 0.62 16.45
C PHE A 123 7.68 0.08 17.68
N GLU A 124 8.94 0.46 17.88
CA GLU A 124 9.81 0.02 18.97
C GLU A 124 10.55 1.21 19.61
N ASP A 125 10.94 1.07 20.88
CA ASP A 125 11.76 2.07 21.58
C ASP A 125 13.25 1.93 21.19
N VAL A 126 13.55 2.35 19.96
CA VAL A 126 14.90 2.31 19.38
C VAL A 126 15.35 3.69 18.94
N LYS A 127 16.59 4.05 19.30
CA LYS A 127 17.24 5.28 18.83
C LYS A 127 18.00 5.00 17.55
N ILE A 128 17.47 5.48 16.42
CA ILE A 128 18.13 5.36 15.11
C ILE A 128 18.99 6.61 14.90
N ASN A 129 20.30 6.40 14.73
CA ASN A 129 21.23 7.48 14.42
C ASN A 129 21.19 7.77 12.91
N SER A 130 20.31 8.69 12.50
CA SER A 130 20.05 9.03 11.09
C SER A 130 21.08 10.01 10.48
N ASP A 131 22.09 10.41 11.25
CA ASP A 131 23.14 11.35 10.81
C ASP A 131 24.22 10.72 9.92
N LYS A 132 24.19 9.39 9.70
CA LYS A 132 24.99 8.79 8.63
C LYS A 132 24.25 8.94 7.30
N LYS A 133 24.32 10.14 6.72
CA LYS A 133 24.20 10.27 5.26
C LYS A 133 25.21 9.30 4.65
N GLU A 134 24.75 8.40 3.81
CA GLU A 134 25.63 7.58 2.96
C GLU A 134 26.60 8.52 2.26
N GLU A 135 27.89 8.38 2.55
CA GLU A 135 28.93 8.90 1.67
C GLU A 135 28.96 8.01 0.43
N LYS A 136 28.53 8.61 -0.69
CA LYS A 136 28.65 8.19 -2.11
C LYS A 136 27.59 7.24 -2.68
#